data_AF-A0A7S3THG2-F1
#
_entry.id   AF-A0A7S3THG2-F1
#
_cell.length_a   1.000
_cell.length_b   1.000
_cell.length_c   1.000
_cell.angle_alpha   90.00
_cell.angle_beta   90.00
_cell.angle_gamma   90.00
#
_symmetry.space_group_name_H-M   'P 1'
#
loop_
_entity.id
_entity.type
_entity.pdbx_description
1 polymer ?
#
loop_
_entity_poly.entity_id
_entity_poly.type
_entity_poly.pdbx_seq_one_letter_code
_entity_poly.pdbx_strand_id
1 'polypeptide(L)'
;EMRAGVVCVWEAQPGGGQSERAEEEAAAAARAVDDCAFETPPTYAKYARDLARLMRICADPAVNSFSWRRLNRLESRFHLHVMEHEQAETTEQRKVPHRDFYNIRKVDTHIHLAAAMNQKHLL
;
A
#
# COMPACT_ATOMS: atom_id res chain seq x y z
N GLU A 1 -15.91 -11.32 -15.35
CA GLU A 1 -16.71 -12.25 -14.52
C GLU A 1 -16.07 -12.39 -13.15
N MET A 2 -16.84 -12.55 -12.08
CA MET A 2 -16.28 -12.75 -10.73
C MET A 2 -16.16 -14.23 -10.43
N ARG A 3 -14.92 -14.71 -10.19
CA ARG A 3 -14.62 -16.10 -9.87
C ARG A 3 -13.85 -16.19 -8.57
N ALA A 4 -14.38 -16.97 -7.62
CA ALA A 4 -13.78 -17.16 -6.30
C ALA A 4 -13.41 -15.84 -5.57
N GLY A 5 -14.22 -14.79 -5.72
CA GLY A 5 -13.98 -13.49 -5.11
C GLY A 5 -13.05 -12.55 -5.90
N VAL A 6 -12.53 -12.99 -7.05
CA VAL A 6 -11.63 -12.23 -7.93
C VAL A 6 -12.34 -11.86 -9.22
N VAL A 7 -12.28 -10.59 -9.61
CA VAL A 7 -12.78 -10.15 -10.92
C VAL A 7 -11.78 -10.54 -11.99
N CYS A 8 -12.18 -11.47 -12.85
CA CYS A 8 -11.44 -11.90 -14.02
C CYS A 8 -11.92 -11.11 -15.24
N VAL A 9 -10.98 -10.56 -16.01
CA VAL A 9 -11.24 -9.75 -17.20
C VAL A 9 -10.55 -10.43 -18.37
N TRP A 10 -11.29 -10.61 -19.45
CA TRP A 10 -10.79 -11.16 -20.71
C TRP A 10 -10.94 -10.11 -21.81
N GLU A 11 -10.09 -10.20 -22.83
CA GLU A 11 -10.24 -9.33 -24.00
C GLU A 11 -11.56 -9.62 -24.72
N ALA A 12 -12.20 -8.54 -25.21
CA ALA A 12 -13.41 -8.65 -26.01
C ALA A 12 -13.08 -9.28 -27.36
N GLN A 13 -13.86 -10.28 -27.79
CA GLN A 13 -13.72 -10.81 -29.15
C GLN A 13 -14.34 -9.80 -30.14
N PRO A 14 -13.70 -9.58 -31.31
CA PRO A 14 -14.23 -8.66 -32.31
C PRO A 14 -15.34 -9.34 -33.12
N GLY A 15 -16.59 -9.19 -32.68
CA GLY A 15 -17.79 -9.53 -33.48
C GLY A 15 -18.82 -10.33 -32.69
N GLY A 16 -20.05 -9.81 -32.56
CA GLY A 16 -21.13 -10.52 -31.87
C GLY A 16 -22.49 -9.83 -31.96
N GLY A 17 -23.35 -10.27 -32.87
CA GLY A 17 -24.78 -9.91 -32.88
C GLY A 17 -25.50 -10.44 -31.63
N GLN A 18 -26.73 -9.97 -31.36
CA GLN A 18 -27.47 -10.32 -30.13
C GLN A 18 -27.68 -11.83 -29.90
N SER A 19 -27.65 -12.67 -30.95
CA SER A 19 -27.74 -14.13 -30.83
C SER A 19 -26.41 -14.81 -30.48
N GLU A 20 -25.28 -14.20 -30.85
CA GLU A 20 -23.93 -14.71 -30.56
C GLU A 20 -23.52 -14.42 -29.10
N ARG A 21 -24.17 -13.44 -28.47
CA ARG A 21 -23.89 -12.99 -27.10
C ARG A 21 -24.11 -14.07 -26.02
N ALA A 22 -25.11 -14.93 -26.21
CA ALA A 22 -25.40 -16.03 -25.26
C ALA A 22 -24.40 -17.18 -25.39
N GLU A 23 -23.93 -17.45 -26.61
CA GLU A 23 -22.87 -18.43 -26.88
C GLU A 23 -21.50 -17.90 -26.44
N GLU A 24 -21.24 -16.59 -26.61
CA GLU A 24 -20.07 -15.90 -26.07
C GLU A 24 -20.04 -15.89 -24.53
N GLU A 25 -21.17 -15.71 -23.85
CA GLU A 25 -21.23 -15.79 -22.38
C GLU A 25 -20.95 -17.21 -21.87
N ALA A 26 -21.46 -18.24 -22.57
CA ALA A 26 -21.16 -19.64 -22.25
C ALA A 26 -19.68 -19.99 -22.52
N ALA A 27 -19.11 -19.49 -23.62
CA ALA A 27 -17.69 -19.65 -23.94
C ALA A 27 -16.78 -18.88 -22.98
N ALA A 28 -17.19 -17.68 -22.53
CA ALA A 28 -16.51 -16.92 -21.50
C ALA A 28 -16.50 -17.65 -20.15
N ALA A 29 -17.62 -18.28 -19.76
CA ALA A 29 -17.71 -19.12 -18.56
C ALA A 29 -16.76 -20.33 -18.60
N ALA A 30 -16.44 -20.84 -19.79
CA ALA A 30 -15.51 -21.95 -19.98
C ALA A 30 -14.02 -21.53 -20.07
N ARG A 31 -13.69 -20.24 -20.24
CA ARG A 31 -12.30 -19.76 -20.31
C ARG A 31 -11.55 -20.04 -19.02
N ALA A 32 -10.30 -20.47 -19.10
CA ALA A 32 -9.48 -20.65 -17.92
C ALA A 32 -9.22 -19.31 -17.22
N VAL A 33 -9.01 -19.35 -15.90
CA VAL A 33 -8.57 -18.18 -15.12
C VAL A 33 -7.16 -17.74 -15.56
N ASP A 34 -6.36 -18.66 -16.09
CA ASP A 34 -5.00 -18.38 -16.59
C ASP A 34 -4.98 -17.62 -17.92
N ASP A 35 -6.10 -17.57 -18.67
CA ASP A 35 -6.23 -16.85 -19.94
C ASP A 35 -6.73 -15.40 -19.74
N CYS A 36 -6.66 -14.85 -18.52
CA CYS A 36 -7.07 -13.49 -18.24
C CYS A 36 -6.15 -12.46 -18.93
N ALA A 37 -6.72 -11.31 -19.29
CA ALA A 37 -5.98 -10.19 -19.91
C ALA A 37 -4.95 -9.55 -18.95
N PHE A 38 -5.12 -9.76 -17.64
CA PHE A 38 -4.22 -9.29 -16.60
C PHE A 38 -3.78 -10.46 -15.72
N GLU A 39 -2.58 -10.35 -15.15
CA GLU A 39 -2.11 -11.32 -14.16
C GLU A 39 -3.11 -11.41 -13.01
N THR A 40 -3.57 -12.64 -12.75
CA THR A 40 -4.60 -12.85 -11.75
C THR A 40 -4.01 -12.68 -10.35
N PRO A 41 -4.70 -11.96 -9.45
CA PRO A 41 -4.22 -11.82 -8.09
C PRO A 41 -4.13 -13.19 -7.41
N PRO A 42 -3.20 -13.37 -6.47
CA PRO A 42 -2.99 -14.65 -5.80
C PRO A 42 -4.29 -15.11 -5.12
N THR A 43 -4.55 -16.41 -5.18
CA THR A 43 -5.72 -16.99 -4.52
C THR A 43 -5.68 -16.76 -3.02
N TYR A 44 -6.86 -16.70 -2.38
CA TYR A 44 -6.97 -16.57 -0.93
C TYR A 44 -6.14 -17.63 -0.18
N ALA A 45 -6.12 -18.88 -0.67
CA ALA A 45 -5.33 -19.94 -0.08
C ALA A 45 -3.81 -19.66 -0.14
N LYS A 46 -3.31 -19.07 -1.24
CA LYS A 46 -1.91 -18.65 -1.36
C LYS A 46 -1.62 -17.49 -0.40
N TYR A 47 -2.47 -16.46 -0.39
CA TYR A 47 -2.38 -15.34 0.54
C TYR A 47 -2.34 -15.80 2.01
N ALA A 48 -3.26 -16.67 2.43
CA ALA A 48 -3.33 -17.15 3.81
C ALA A 48 -2.08 -17.94 4.22
N ARG A 49 -1.53 -18.78 3.31
CA ARG A 49 -0.27 -19.50 3.56
C ARG A 49 0.92 -18.55 3.69
N ASP A 50 0.99 -17.54 2.82
CA ASP A 50 2.06 -16.54 2.82
C ASP A 50 1.98 -15.65 4.08
N LEU A 51 0.77 -15.25 4.49
CA LEU A 51 0.53 -14.54 5.73
C LEU A 51 0.94 -15.38 6.95
N ALA A 52 0.56 -16.65 7.00
CA ALA A 52 0.97 -17.55 8.08
C ALA A 52 2.50 -17.76 8.11
N ARG A 53 3.17 -17.72 6.95
CA ARG A 53 4.63 -17.74 6.87
C ARG A 53 5.24 -16.44 7.41
N LEU A 54 4.72 -15.28 7.01
CA LEU A 54 5.18 -13.98 7.52
C LEU A 54 5.01 -13.89 9.03
N MET A 55 3.86 -14.29 9.56
CA MET A 55 3.61 -14.30 11.01
C MET A 55 4.59 -15.20 11.76
N ARG A 56 4.96 -16.37 11.21
CA ARG A 56 6.01 -17.22 11.79
C ARG A 56 7.38 -16.56 11.80
N ILE A 57 7.75 -15.86 10.73
CA ILE A 57 9.03 -15.11 10.66
C ILE A 57 9.03 -13.97 11.66
N CYS A 58 7.92 -13.23 11.78
CA CYS A 58 7.79 -12.14 12.76
C CYS A 58 7.79 -12.65 14.22
N ALA A 59 7.35 -13.89 14.46
CA ALA A 59 7.39 -14.50 15.78
C ALA A 59 8.76 -15.11 16.13
N ASP A 60 9.67 -15.26 15.16
CA ASP A 60 10.99 -15.86 15.39
C ASP A 60 11.87 -14.97 16.30
N PRO A 61 12.28 -15.46 17.48
CA PRO A 61 13.11 -14.70 18.42
C PRO A 61 14.46 -14.26 17.84
N ALA A 62 15.05 -15.03 16.92
CA ALA A 62 16.33 -14.69 16.31
C ALA A 62 16.18 -13.51 15.35
N VAL A 63 15.10 -13.51 14.55
CA VAL A 63 14.76 -12.41 13.64
C VAL A 63 14.45 -11.14 14.43
N ASN A 64 13.67 -11.25 15.51
CA ASN A 64 13.33 -10.13 16.37
C ASN A 64 14.57 -9.54 17.05
N SER A 65 15.43 -10.39 17.64
CA SER A 65 16.67 -9.94 18.29
C SER A 65 17.67 -9.30 17.31
N PHE A 66 17.74 -9.80 16.07
CA PHE A 66 18.54 -9.18 15.01
C PHE A 66 17.97 -7.82 14.58
N SER A 67 16.66 -7.77 14.33
CA SER A 67 15.97 -6.56 13.88
C SER A 67 16.06 -5.45 14.94
N TRP A 68 15.89 -5.79 16.22
CA TRP A 68 16.03 -4.86 17.33
C TRP A 68 17.43 -4.25 17.40
N ARG A 69 18.49 -5.07 17.33
CA ARG A 69 19.88 -4.56 17.29
C ARG A 69 20.13 -3.63 16.11
N ARG A 70 19.56 -3.96 14.94
CA ARG A 70 19.67 -3.13 13.74
C ARG A 70 18.94 -1.80 13.89
N LEU A 71 17.73 -1.80 14.47
CA LEU A 71 16.97 -0.58 14.73
C LEU A 71 17.71 0.33 15.71
N ASN A 72 18.22 -0.21 16.83
CA ASN A 72 19.01 0.59 17.78
C ASN A 72 20.26 1.19 17.15
N ARG A 73 20.94 0.45 16.25
CA ARG A 73 22.09 0.99 15.52
C ARG A 73 21.67 2.14 14.61
N LEU A 74 20.54 2.02 13.91
CA LEU A 74 20.05 3.08 13.04
C LEU A 74 19.65 4.33 13.83
N GLU A 75 18.96 4.14 14.95
CA GLU A 75 18.60 5.22 15.87
C GLU A 75 19.84 5.92 16.44
N SER A 76 20.81 5.16 16.95
CA SER A 76 22.08 5.72 17.47
C SER A 76 22.84 6.50 16.39
N ARG A 77 22.85 5.99 15.16
CA ARG A 77 23.46 6.69 14.01
C ARG A 77 22.73 7.99 13.70
N PHE A 78 21.40 7.99 13.78
CA PHE A 78 20.60 9.20 13.57
C PHE A 78 20.83 10.23 14.69
N HIS A 79 20.89 9.80 15.95
CA HIS A 79 21.22 10.69 17.06
C HIS A 79 22.60 11.34 16.89
N LEU A 80 23.62 10.59 16.49
CA LEU A 80 24.93 11.15 16.20
C LEU A 80 24.87 12.17 15.05
N HIS A 81 24.15 11.86 13.98
CA HIS A 81 23.96 12.78 12.87
C HIS A 81 23.35 14.12 13.33
N VAL A 82 22.27 14.07 14.12
CA VAL A 82 21.65 15.27 14.69
C VAL A 82 22.65 16.06 15.55
N MET A 83 23.38 15.40 16.47
CA MET A 83 24.37 16.07 17.32
C MET A 83 25.47 16.78 16.53
N GLU A 84 25.94 16.20 15.42
CA GLU A 84 27.00 16.79 14.61
C GLU A 84 26.49 17.85 13.60
N HIS A 85 25.23 17.77 13.16
CA HIS A 85 24.72 18.56 12.04
C HIS A 85 23.64 19.59 12.42
N GLU A 86 23.13 19.58 13.64
CA GLU A 86 22.05 20.49 14.08
C GLU A 86 22.32 21.96 13.76
N GLN A 87 23.54 22.45 14.02
CA GLN A 87 23.91 23.85 13.76
C GLN A 87 23.96 24.17 12.26
N ALA A 88 24.48 23.24 11.45
CA ALA A 88 24.54 23.38 10.01
C ALA A 88 23.12 23.39 9.41
N GLU A 89 22.27 22.44 9.81
CA GLU A 89 20.88 22.36 9.38
C GLU A 89 20.08 23.60 9.77
N THR A 90 20.24 24.09 11.00
CA THR A 90 19.61 25.34 11.47
C THR A 90 20.04 26.54 10.63
N THR A 91 21.31 26.60 10.25
CA THR A 91 21.84 27.68 9.41
C THR A 91 21.26 27.61 8.00
N GLU A 92 21.17 26.42 7.40
CA GLU A 92 20.56 26.23 6.08
C GLU A 92 19.07 26.56 6.06
N GLN A 93 18.31 26.18 7.10
CA GLN A 93 16.90 26.55 7.23
C GLN A 93 16.71 28.07 7.25
N ARG A 94 17.57 28.81 7.95
CA ARG A 94 17.53 30.28 8.01
C ARG A 94 17.88 30.97 6.69
N LYS A 95 18.63 30.31 5.80
CA LYS A 95 18.97 30.85 4.47
C LYS A 95 17.77 30.87 3.52
N VAL A 96 16.72 30.10 3.80
CA VAL A 96 15.54 30.01 2.93
C VAL A 96 14.40 30.85 3.52
N PRO A 97 14.22 32.11 3.08
CA PRO A 97 13.14 32.95 3.58
C PRO A 97 11.77 32.35 3.21
N HIS A 98 10.77 32.57 4.05
CA HIS A 98 9.38 32.11 3.86
C HIS A 98 9.20 30.58 3.73
N ARG A 99 10.17 29.77 4.18
CA ARG A 99 10.05 28.30 4.29
C ARG A 99 10.11 27.84 5.74
N ASP A 100 9.29 28.47 6.59
CA ASP A 100 9.12 28.09 7.99
C ASP A 100 8.04 27.01 8.18
N PHE A 101 7.84 26.62 9.43
CA PHE A 101 6.82 25.63 9.79
C PHE A 101 5.42 26.02 9.29
N TYR A 102 5.03 27.29 9.23
CA TYR A 102 3.67 27.66 8.83
C TYR A 102 3.47 27.62 7.32
N ASN A 103 4.52 27.95 6.58
CA ASN A 103 4.46 28.08 5.12
C ASN A 103 4.75 26.78 4.36
N ILE A 104 5.28 25.74 5.03
CA ILE A 104 5.41 24.41 4.42
C ILE A 104 4.04 23.72 4.30
N ARG A 105 3.81 23.09 3.13
CA ARG A 105 2.61 22.31 2.86
C ARG A 105 2.68 21.00 3.64
N LYS A 106 1.69 20.74 4.48
CA LYS A 106 1.54 19.50 5.22
C LYS A 106 0.23 18.84 4.83
N VAL A 107 0.24 17.52 4.74
CA VAL A 107 -0.92 16.71 4.41
C VAL A 107 -1.21 15.82 5.61
N ASP A 108 -2.47 15.79 6.05
CA ASP A 108 -2.92 14.77 6.99
C ASP A 108 -3.07 13.44 6.23
N THR A 109 -2.25 12.46 6.59
CA THR A 109 -2.23 11.16 5.92
C THR A 109 -3.29 10.21 6.45
N HIS A 110 -3.95 10.52 7.57
CA HIS A 110 -4.95 9.65 8.17
C HIS A 110 -6.04 10.46 8.89
N ILE A 111 -7.05 10.85 8.13
CA ILE A 111 -8.24 11.54 8.63
C ILE A 111 -9.50 10.79 8.23
N HIS A 112 -10.44 10.68 9.17
CA HIS A 112 -11.79 10.20 8.87
C HIS A 112 -12.69 11.38 8.54
N LEU A 113 -13.38 11.33 7.40
CA LEU A 113 -14.25 12.42 6.94
C LEU A 113 -15.27 12.85 8.00
N ALA A 114 -15.88 11.90 8.70
CA ALA A 114 -16.86 12.16 9.76
C ALA A 114 -16.30 12.94 10.96
N ALA A 115 -14.98 12.92 11.16
CA ALA A 115 -14.29 13.60 12.26
C ALA A 115 -13.45 14.80 11.78
N ALA A 116 -13.61 15.23 10.52
CA ALA A 116 -12.79 16.30 9.95
C ALA A 116 -13.18 17.71 10.44
N MET A 117 -14.39 17.87 10.97
CA MET A 117 -14.87 19.14 11.51
C MET A 117 -14.67 19.21 13.02
N ASN A 118 -14.20 20.34 13.51
CA ASN A 118 -14.11 20.60 14.94
C ASN A 118 -15.51 20.87 15.53
N GLN A 119 -15.63 20.77 16.86
CA GLN A 119 -16.89 21.00 17.58
C GLN A 119 -17.49 22.39 17.32
N LYS A 120 -16.66 23.42 17.18
CA LYS A 120 -17.11 24.80 16.94
C LYS A 120 -17.81 24.99 15.58
N HIS A 121 -17.44 24.20 14.57
CA HIS A 121 -18.10 24.24 13.27
C HIS A 121 -19.34 23.34 13.22
N LEU A 122 -19.52 22.46 14.21
CA LEU A 122 -20.56 21.43 14.23
C LEU A 122 -21.73 21.77 15.17
N LEU A 123 -21.49 22.60 16.19
CA LEU A 123 -22.46 23.09 17.19
C LEU A 123 -22.62 24.62 17.06
#